data_AF-A0A147JXI5-F1
#
_entry.id   AF-A0A147JXI5-F1
#
_cell.length_a   1.000
_cell.length_b   1.000
_cell.length_c   1.000
_cell.angle_alpha   90.00
_cell.angle_beta   90.00
_cell.angle_gamma   90.00
#
_symmetry.space_group_name_H-M   'P 1'
#
loop_
_entity.id
_entity.type
_entity.pdbx_description
1 polymer ?
#
loop_
_entity_poly.entity_id
_entity_poly.type
_entity_poly.pdbx_seq_one_letter_code
_entity_poly.pdbx_strand_id
1 'polypeptide(L)' 'MKTYPCRCGGKTRLEYKQERTGDISIKGVPVLVCTRCGEEWYPPGVATMIEGIRETARNIDHIEVSAEKIKALSE' A
#
# COMPACT_ATOMS: atom_id res chain seq x y z
N MET A 1 19.08 2.81 -12.84
CA MET A 1 18.37 2.21 -11.69
C MET A 1 18.75 3.01 -10.45
N LYS A 2 17.79 3.64 -9.74
CA LYS A 2 18.11 4.39 -8.50
C LYS A 2 18.58 3.40 -7.44
N THR A 3 19.72 3.66 -6.83
CA THR A 3 20.27 2.88 -5.71
C THR A 3 19.92 3.57 -4.39
N TYR A 4 19.42 2.81 -3.43
CA TYR A 4 19.10 3.32 -2.09
C TYR A 4 20.11 2.75 -1.10
N PRO A 5 21.17 3.50 -0.75
CA PRO A 5 22.19 3.01 0.18
C PRO A 5 21.59 2.85 1.58
N CYS A 6 21.92 1.76 2.25
CA CYS A 6 21.60 1.58 3.66
C CYS A 6 22.58 2.36 4.54
N ARG A 7 22.13 2.78 5.74
CA ARG A 7 22.99 3.42 6.75
C ARG A 7 24.16 2.55 7.18
N CYS A 8 24.06 1.22 7.07
CA CYS A 8 25.16 0.29 7.35
C CYS A 8 26.20 0.18 6.20
N GLY A 9 26.08 1.00 5.15
CA GLY A 9 26.89 0.91 3.92
C GLY A 9 26.54 -0.26 3.00
N GLY A 10 25.47 -0.99 3.29
CA GLY A 10 24.99 -2.11 2.49
C GLY A 10 24.17 -1.67 1.26
N LYS A 11 24.04 -2.58 0.30
CA LYS A 11 23.11 -2.42 -0.82
C LYS A 11 21.69 -2.81 -0.40
N THR A 12 20.71 -2.31 -1.13
CA THR A 12 19.30 -2.69 -0.97
C THR A 12 18.84 -3.54 -2.13
N ARG A 13 17.88 -4.42 -1.84
CA ARG A 13 17.02 -5.05 -2.84
C ARG A 13 15.60 -4.55 -2.66
N LEU A 14 14.86 -4.47 -3.76
CA LEU A 14 13.44 -4.19 -3.74
C LEU A 14 12.67 -5.49 -3.53
N GLU A 15 11.80 -5.52 -2.54
CA GLU A 15 10.85 -6.59 -2.30
C GLU A 15 9.42 -6.06 -2.34
N TYR A 16 8.46 -6.97 -2.45
CA TYR A 16 7.04 -6.65 -2.45
C TYR A 16 6.36 -7.45 -1.34
N LYS A 17 5.76 -6.74 -0.39
CA LYS A 17 5.14 -7.34 0.80
C LYS A 17 3.66 -7.01 0.87
N GLN A 18 2.96 -7.73 1.75
CA GLN A 18 1.60 -7.40 2.10
C GLN A 18 1.64 -6.52 3.35
N GLU A 19 1.07 -5.32 3.27
CA GLU A 19 0.90 -4.41 4.40
C GLU A 19 -0.52 -4.50 4.92
N ARG A 20 -0.67 -4.45 6.25
CA ARG A 20 -1.98 -4.33 6.91
C ARG A 20 -2.05 -3.00 7.62
N THR A 21 -3.07 -2.20 7.30
CA THR A 21 -3.31 -0.90 7.91
C THR A 21 -4.80 -0.77 8.26
N GLY A 22 -5.11 -0.81 9.55
CA GLY A 22 -6.50 -0.97 10.02
C GLY A 22 -7.12 -2.26 9.46
N ASP A 23 -8.32 -2.14 8.88
CA ASP A 23 -9.07 -3.25 8.27
C ASP A 23 -8.70 -3.50 6.79
N ILE A 24 -7.71 -2.77 6.27
CA ILE A 24 -7.31 -2.84 4.86
C ILE A 24 -6.02 -3.65 4.74
N SER A 25 -5.99 -4.53 3.74
CA SER A 25 -4.77 -5.23 3.37
C SER A 25 -4.33 -4.87 1.96
N ILE A 26 -3.14 -4.28 1.86
CA ILE A 26 -2.54 -3.82 0.62
C ILE A 26 -1.48 -4.83 0.19
N LYS A 27 -1.70 -5.53 -0.93
CA LYS A 27 -0.74 -6.49 -1.48
C LYS A 27 0.23 -5.79 -2.42
N GLY A 28 1.48 -6.26 -2.45
CA GLY A 28 2.49 -5.77 -3.39
C GLY A 28 3.06 -4.41 -3.01
N VAL A 29 3.13 -4.07 -1.73
CA VAL A 29 3.76 -2.84 -1.25
C VAL A 29 5.28 -2.96 -1.42
N PRO A 30 5.92 -2.05 -2.18
CA PRO A 30 7.36 -2.08 -2.37
C PRO A 30 8.11 -1.71 -1.08
N VAL A 31 9.08 -2.53 -0.69
CA VAL A 31 9.93 -2.35 0.49
C VAL A 31 11.40 -2.48 0.08
N LEU A 32 12.24 -1.58 0.55
CA LEU A 32 13.68 -1.71 0.40
C LEU A 32 14.22 -2.51 1.58
N VAL A 33 14.90 -3.61 1.28
CA VAL A 33 15.51 -4.49 2.28
C VAL A 33 17.01 -4.44 2.10
N CYS A 34 17.76 -4.09 3.15
CA CYS A 34 19.20 -4.14 3.11
C CYS A 34 19.69 -5.59 3.06
N THR A 35 20.52 -5.92 2.06
CA THR A 35 21.07 -7.28 1.90
C THR A 35 22.17 -7.61 2.91
N ARG A 36 22.59 -6.64 3.74
CA ARG A 36 23.64 -6.81 4.75
C ARG A 36 23.09 -6.88 6.17
N CYS A 37 22.33 -5.87 6.61
CA CYS A 37 21.81 -5.79 7.98
C CYS A 37 20.33 -6.17 8.11
N GLY A 38 19.61 -6.36 6.99
CA GLY A 38 18.19 -6.66 7.01
C GLY A 38 17.29 -5.48 7.37
N GLU A 39 17.81 -4.26 7.54
CA GLU A 39 16.99 -3.07 7.78
C GLU A 39 16.00 -2.90 6.60
N GLU A 40 14.74 -2.64 6.95
CA GLU A 40 13.65 -2.48 6.00
C GLU A 40 13.08 -1.08 6.08
N TRP A 41 12.77 -0.50 4.92
CA TRP A 41 12.08 0.78 4.87
C TRP A 41 11.32 0.97 3.57
N TYR A 42 10.37 1.91 3.60
CA TYR A 42 9.61 2.29 2.43
C TYR A 42 10.44 3.15 1.47
N PRO A 43 10.45 2.86 0.16
CA PRO A 43 10.91 3.81 -0.84
C PRO A 43 10.14 5.14 -0.73
N PRO A 44 10.74 6.26 -1.19
CA PRO A 44 10.06 7.54 -1.24
C PRO A 44 8.71 7.46 -1.98
N GLY A 45 7.66 8.05 -1.40
CA GLY A 45 6.31 8.08 -1.95
C GLY A 45 5.42 6.89 -1.58
N VAL A 46 5.98 5.77 -1.10
CA VAL A 46 5.20 4.58 -0.76
C VAL A 46 4.36 4.78 0.50
N ALA A 47 4.90 5.47 1.52
CA ALA A 47 4.12 5.82 2.71
C ALA A 47 2.91 6.71 2.34
N THR A 48 3.11 7.70 1.46
CA THR A 48 2.02 8.56 0.96
C THR A 48 0.99 7.76 0.16
N MET A 49 1.42 6.80 -0.65
CA MET A 49 0.53 5.89 -1.38
C MET A 49 -0.33 5.06 -0.41
N ILE A 50 0.27 4.49 0.64
CA ILE A 50 -0.44 3.70 1.65
C ILE A 50 -1.50 4.56 2.35
N GLU A 51 -1.16 5.79 2.76
CA GLU A 51 -2.12 6.70 3.39
C GLU A 51 -3.25 7.11 2.42
N GLY A 52 -2.95 7.37 1.15
CA GLY A 52 -3.98 7.68 0.14
C GLY A 52 -4.95 6.52 -0.10
N ILE A 53 -4.45 5.27 -0.12
CA ILE A 53 -5.30 4.07 -0.19
C ILE A 53 -6.18 3.98 1.07
N ARG A 54 -5.60 4.22 2.23
CA ARG A 54 -6.31 4.20 3.52
C ARG A 54 -7.42 5.25 3.58
N GLU A 55 -7.15 6.46 3.12
CA GLU A 55 -8.15 7.54 3.05
C GLU A 55 -9.28 7.19 2.07
N THR A 56 -8.93 6.69 0.88
CA THR A 56 -9.92 6.27 -0.12
C THR A 56 -10.82 5.18 0.43
N ALA A 57 -10.24 4.17 1.09
CA ALA A 57 -11.00 3.07 1.65
C ALA A 57 -11.90 3.48 2.82
N ARG A 58 -11.51 4.47 3.64
CA ARG A 58 -12.42 5.05 4.65
C ARG A 58 -13.66 5.71 4.03
N ASN A 59 -13.52 6.27 2.83
CA ASN A 59 -14.64 6.86 2.10
C ASN A 59 -15.53 5.80 1.42
N ILE A 60 -15.12 4.53 1.36
CA ILE A 60 -15.93 3.44 0.79
C ILE A 60 -17.10 3.06 1.72
N ASP A 61 -17.02 3.32 3.03
CA ASP A 61 -18.20 3.21 3.92
C ASP A 61 -19.34 4.19 3.54
N HIS A 62 -19.08 5.17 2.65
CA HIS A 62 -20.08 6.05 2.05
C HIS A 62 -20.50 5.64 0.63
N ILE A 63 -20.59 4.34 0.33
CA ILE A 63 -21.34 3.91 -0.87
C ILE A 63 -22.84 4.11 -0.60
N GLU A 64 -23.38 5.27 -0.99
CA GLU A 64 -24.82 5.46 -1.14
C GLU A 64 -25.34 4.58 -2.29
N VAL A 65 -25.85 3.40 -1.96
CA VAL A 65 -26.59 2.59 -2.94
C VAL A 65 -28.01 3.13 -3.01
N SER A 66 -28.33 3.92 -4.04
CA SER A 66 -29.72 4.28 -4.32
C SER A 66 -30.51 2.99 -4.61
N ALA A 67 -31.48 2.69 -3.75
CA ALA A 67 -32.35 1.51 -3.87
C ALA A 67 -33.13 1.47 -5.20
N GLU A 68 -33.30 2.61 -5.87
CA GLU A 68 -33.96 2.73 -7.17
C GLU A 68 -33.20 2.00 -8.29
N LYS A 69 -31.86 1.89 -8.20
CA LYS A 69 -31.04 1.17 -9.19
C LYS A 69 -31.00 -0.34 -8.99
N ILE A 70 -31.34 -0.84 -7.80
CA ILE A 70 -31.36 -2.29 -7.52
C ILE A 70 -32.56 -2.94 -8.24
N LYS A 71 -33.71 -2.26 -8.29
CA LYS A 71 -34.92 -2.76 -9.00
C LYS A 71 -34.74 -2.87 -10.51
N ALA A 72 -33.91 -2.04 -11.12
CA ALA A 72 -33.65 -2.04 -12.56
C ALA A 72 -32.75 -3.21 -13.02
N LEU A 73 -32.11 -3.93 -12.10
CA LEU A 73 -31.31 -5.13 -12.40
C LEU A 73 -32.08 -6.43 -12.16
N SER A 74 -33.32 -6.33 -11.67
CA SER A 74 -34.22 -7.47 -11.42
C SER A 74 -35.34 -7.63 -12.44
N GLU A 75 -35.33 -6.85 -13.53
CA GLU A 75 -36.20 -7.02 -14.72
C GLU A 75 -35.39 -7.51 -15.92
#